data_AF-A0AA86NSF8-F1
#
_entry.id   AF-A0AA86NSF8-F1
#
_cell.length_a   1.000
_cell.length_b   1.000
_cell.length_c   1.000
_cell.angle_alpha   90.00
_cell.angle_beta   90.00
_cell.angle_gamma   90.00
#
_symmetry.space_group_name_H-M   'P 1'
#
loop_
_entity.id
_entity.type
_entity.pdbx_description
1 polymer ?
#
loop_
_entity_poly.entity_id
_entity_poly.type
_entity_poly.pdbx_seq_one_letter_code
_entity_poly.pdbx_strand_id
1 'polypeptide(L)'
;MNNVPLNPLYERTMDYVKGAISETIDGFFPSSLSIRPYIHLGGHAVNFECMKQDRAISNVILNSPGLTYEKIWRDFHQNILTYVDQLKSSPIVIFDEGALLNDNVFNKNITLVHFTISTQKQKANQNQIKQIHSSGLDLGLMHPNGGHHYFWQDTWMDLQRQDIQQGSENNLTIGGGCFQTSNNCYAQSCEQHAFDRALGAGENLWTGTVSAWGDSTRMQQLGCRMDHAGIGTGPLEIGQPCLGQVRD
;
A
#
# COMPACT_ATOMS: atom_id res chain seq x y z
N MET A 1 -2.83 -17.52 -2.89
CA MET A 1 -2.03 -17.06 -4.06
C MET A 1 -0.69 -17.75 -4.03
N ASN A 2 -0.22 -18.26 -5.17
CA ASN A 2 1.15 -18.77 -5.28
C ASN A 2 2.07 -17.55 -5.48
N ASN A 3 2.77 -17.14 -4.43
CA ASN A 3 3.74 -16.04 -4.50
C ASN A 3 5.01 -16.51 -5.22
N VAL A 4 4.93 -16.66 -6.55
CA VAL A 4 6.06 -17.01 -7.41
C VAL A 4 6.74 -15.70 -7.85
N PRO A 5 7.99 -15.43 -7.39
CA PRO A 5 8.69 -14.22 -7.79
C PRO A 5 9.12 -14.31 -9.26
N LEU A 6 9.28 -13.15 -9.90
CA LEU A 6 9.97 -13.05 -11.19
C LEU A 6 11.39 -13.61 -11.03
N ASN A 7 11.87 -14.38 -12.01
CA ASN A 7 13.25 -14.89 -11.98
C ASN A 7 14.22 -13.75 -12.40
N PRO A 8 15.01 -13.18 -11.47
CA PRO A 8 15.85 -12.02 -11.74
C PRO A 8 17.14 -12.34 -12.50
N LEU A 9 17.50 -13.63 -12.64
CA LEU A 9 18.69 -14.06 -13.37
C LEU A 9 18.46 -14.27 -14.87
N TYR A 10 17.19 -14.30 -15.30
CA TYR A 10 16.87 -14.42 -16.71
C TYR A 10 16.89 -13.03 -17.35
N GLU A 11 17.76 -12.81 -18.34
CA GLU A 11 17.97 -11.49 -18.97
C GLU A 11 16.66 -10.84 -19.45
N ARG A 12 15.80 -11.65 -20.08
CA ARG A 12 14.51 -11.16 -20.60
C ARG A 12 13.54 -10.72 -19.51
N THR A 13 13.70 -11.18 -18.27
CA THR A 13 12.87 -10.68 -17.15
C THR A 13 13.08 -9.20 -16.97
N MET A 14 14.34 -8.74 -16.99
CA MET A 14 14.66 -7.33 -16.80
C MET A 14 14.18 -6.50 -17.99
N ASP A 15 14.37 -7.00 -19.22
CA ASP A 15 13.87 -6.32 -20.42
C ASP A 15 12.35 -6.16 -20.40
N TYR A 16 11.63 -7.22 -20.00
CA TYR A 16 10.18 -7.18 -19.87
C TYR A 16 9.73 -6.17 -18.81
N VAL A 17 10.33 -6.19 -17.62
CA VAL A 17 9.98 -5.28 -16.53
C VAL A 17 10.25 -3.82 -16.92
N LYS A 18 11.41 -3.54 -17.52
CA LYS A 18 11.75 -2.20 -18.03
C LYS A 18 10.78 -1.75 -19.11
N GLY A 19 10.47 -2.62 -20.07
CA GLY A 19 9.49 -2.35 -21.12
C GLY A 19 8.12 -1.99 -20.55
N ALA A 20 7.60 -2.81 -19.63
CA ALA A 20 6.31 -2.57 -18.98
C ALA A 20 6.28 -1.26 -18.18
N ILE A 21 7.35 -0.94 -17.44
CA ILE A 21 7.47 0.33 -16.71
C ILE A 21 7.49 1.51 -17.69
N SER A 22 8.28 1.43 -18.77
CA SER A 22 8.37 2.51 -19.77
C SER A 22 7.04 2.75 -20.46
N GLU A 23 6.38 1.69 -20.91
CA GLU A 23 5.06 1.77 -21.54
C GLU A 23 4.03 2.40 -20.60
N THR A 24 4.03 1.97 -19.33
CA THR A 24 3.10 2.49 -18.32
C THR A 24 3.39 3.95 -17.96
N ILE A 25 4.66 4.34 -17.84
CA ILE A 25 5.04 5.68 -17.38
C ILE A 25 5.17 6.66 -18.55
N ASP A 26 6.12 6.43 -19.45
CA ASP A 26 6.41 7.37 -20.53
C ASP A 26 5.31 7.35 -21.61
N GLY A 27 4.62 6.21 -21.77
CA GLY A 27 3.49 6.07 -22.70
C GLY A 27 2.22 6.80 -22.25
N PHE A 28 1.82 6.65 -20.97
CA PHE A 28 0.61 7.30 -20.43
C PHE A 28 0.85 8.72 -19.89
N PHE A 29 2.05 9.01 -19.39
CA PHE A 29 2.44 10.32 -18.87
C PHE A 29 3.53 10.93 -19.72
N PRO A 30 3.24 11.32 -20.98
CA PRO A 30 4.22 11.94 -21.84
C PRO A 30 4.70 13.27 -21.25
N SER A 31 5.96 13.60 -21.53
CA SER A 31 6.61 14.82 -21.00
C SER A 31 5.89 16.12 -21.36
N SER A 32 5.06 16.11 -22.40
CA SER A 32 4.21 17.23 -22.81
C SER A 32 3.13 17.60 -21.78
N LEU A 33 2.72 16.68 -20.91
CA LEU A 33 1.69 16.95 -19.89
C LEU A 33 2.24 17.72 -18.69
N SER A 34 3.57 17.85 -18.55
CA SER A 34 4.21 18.42 -17.35
C SER A 34 3.71 17.80 -16.02
N ILE A 35 3.21 16.56 -16.08
CA ILE A 35 2.80 15.78 -14.93
C ILE A 35 3.96 14.88 -14.53
N ARG A 36 4.33 14.92 -13.26
CA ARG A 36 5.28 13.98 -12.68
C ARG A 36 4.52 12.80 -12.07
N PRO A 37 4.58 11.59 -12.66
CA PRO A 37 3.81 10.46 -12.17
C PRO A 37 4.38 9.86 -10.89
N TYR A 38 3.53 9.20 -10.12
CA TYR A 38 3.91 8.35 -9.00
C TYR A 38 3.70 6.89 -9.44
N ILE A 39 4.68 6.02 -9.19
CA ILE A 39 4.57 4.59 -9.47
C ILE A 39 4.83 3.77 -8.20
N HIS A 40 3.95 2.82 -7.91
CA HIS A 40 4.15 1.85 -6.85
C HIS A 40 4.73 0.55 -7.42
N LEU A 41 5.98 0.25 -7.10
CA LEU A 41 6.70 -0.93 -7.61
C LEU A 41 6.60 -2.15 -6.69
N GLY A 42 5.89 -2.01 -5.56
CA GLY A 42 5.66 -3.11 -4.65
C GLY A 42 6.93 -3.48 -3.88
N GLY A 43 7.30 -4.75 -3.89
CA GLY A 43 8.49 -5.25 -3.19
C GLY A 43 8.21 -5.90 -1.84
N HIS A 44 6.95 -6.20 -1.53
CA HIS A 44 6.57 -7.02 -0.36
C HIS A 44 6.67 -8.53 -0.63
N ALA A 45 6.80 -9.29 0.47
CA ALA A 45 6.54 -10.74 0.56
C ALA A 45 7.22 -11.65 -0.49
N VAL A 46 8.49 -11.39 -0.81
CA VAL A 46 9.25 -12.31 -1.67
C VAL A 46 9.47 -13.64 -0.99
N ASN A 47 9.01 -14.70 -1.63
CA ASN A 47 9.18 -16.05 -1.15
C ASN A 47 10.48 -16.67 -1.71
N PHE A 48 11.56 -16.60 -0.92
CA PHE A 48 12.84 -17.19 -1.29
C PHE A 48 12.81 -18.72 -1.38
N GLU A 49 11.84 -19.41 -0.75
CA GLU A 49 11.71 -20.86 -0.91
C GLU A 49 11.37 -21.25 -2.35
N CYS A 50 10.61 -20.42 -3.05
CA CYS A 50 10.37 -20.64 -4.48
C CYS A 50 11.66 -20.49 -5.31
N MET A 51 12.48 -19.48 -5.00
CA MET A 51 13.77 -19.28 -5.68
C MET A 51 14.75 -20.43 -5.40
N LYS A 52 14.74 -21.00 -4.19
CA LYS A 52 15.55 -22.17 -3.82
C LYS A 52 15.19 -23.43 -4.60
N GLN A 53 13.97 -23.53 -5.10
CA GLN A 53 13.52 -24.67 -5.91
C GLN A 53 13.90 -24.52 -7.39
N ASP A 54 14.26 -23.32 -7.84
CA ASP A 54 14.76 -23.08 -9.19
C ASP A 54 16.23 -23.53 -9.31
N ARG A 55 16.47 -24.51 -10.19
CA ARG A 55 17.81 -25.09 -10.39
C ARG A 55 18.79 -24.08 -10.99
N ALA A 56 18.35 -23.18 -11.86
CA ALA A 56 19.23 -22.20 -12.47
C ALA A 56 19.71 -21.19 -11.42
N ILE A 57 18.79 -20.70 -10.57
CA ILE A 57 19.15 -19.80 -9.45
C ILE A 57 20.08 -20.51 -8.47
N SER A 58 19.73 -21.73 -8.06
CA SER A 58 20.54 -22.50 -7.12
C SER A 58 21.95 -22.76 -7.66
N ASN A 59 22.09 -23.11 -8.94
CA ASN A 59 23.38 -23.33 -9.57
C ASN A 59 24.23 -22.05 -9.63
N VAL A 60 23.63 -20.89 -9.91
CA VAL A 60 24.35 -19.62 -9.92
C VAL A 60 24.88 -19.27 -8.53
N ILE A 61 24.07 -19.46 -7.49
CA ILE A 61 24.48 -19.24 -6.10
C ILE A 61 25.60 -20.20 -5.69
N LEU A 62 25.48 -21.50 -5.99
CA LEU A 62 26.50 -22.50 -5.65
C LEU A 62 27.86 -22.22 -6.28
N ASN A 63 27.87 -21.65 -7.50
CA ASN A 63 29.09 -21.35 -8.24
C ASN A 63 29.62 -19.92 -8.03
N SER A 64 28.93 -19.10 -7.22
CA SER A 64 29.28 -17.68 -7.01
C SER A 64 29.51 -17.40 -5.53
N PRO A 65 30.77 -17.47 -5.04
CA PRO A 65 31.08 -17.23 -3.63
C PRO A 65 30.53 -15.89 -3.12
N GLY A 66 29.75 -15.94 -2.05
CA GLY A 66 29.17 -14.76 -1.42
C GLY A 66 27.89 -14.22 -2.07
N LEU A 67 27.38 -14.83 -3.14
CA LEU A 67 26.05 -14.55 -3.66
C LEU A 67 24.99 -15.25 -2.79
N THR A 68 23.88 -14.56 -2.52
CA THR A 68 22.74 -15.12 -1.76
C THR A 68 21.43 -14.75 -2.47
N TYR A 69 20.33 -15.42 -2.12
CA TYR A 69 19.01 -15.10 -2.67
C TYR A 69 18.61 -13.65 -2.40
N GLU A 70 18.92 -13.13 -1.21
CA GLU A 70 18.69 -11.76 -0.80
C GLU A 70 19.51 -10.78 -1.63
N LYS A 71 20.79 -11.09 -1.92
CA LYS A 71 21.64 -10.25 -2.77
C LYS A 71 21.13 -10.23 -4.22
N ILE A 72 20.70 -11.37 -4.75
CA ILE A 72 20.08 -11.43 -6.08
C ILE A 72 18.83 -10.53 -6.12
N TRP A 73 18.00 -10.60 -5.09
CA TRP A 73 16.79 -9.79 -5.01
C TRP A 73 17.06 -8.29 -4.81
N ARG A 74 18.06 -7.94 -3.99
CA ARG A 74 18.58 -6.58 -3.89
C ARG A 74 19.05 -6.07 -5.24
N ASP A 75 19.90 -6.82 -5.94
CA ASP A 75 20.49 -6.37 -7.21
C ASP A 75 19.40 -6.18 -8.28
N PHE A 76 18.35 -7.02 -8.26
CA PHE A 76 17.16 -6.83 -9.09
C PHE A 76 16.43 -5.51 -8.78
N HIS A 77 16.13 -5.23 -7.51
CA HIS A 77 15.52 -3.95 -7.10
C HIS A 77 16.40 -2.75 -7.46
N GLN A 78 17.71 -2.84 -7.23
CA GLN A 78 18.64 -1.76 -7.54
C GLN A 78 18.69 -1.46 -9.04
N ASN A 79 18.66 -2.50 -9.88
CA ASN A 79 18.59 -2.33 -11.34
C ASN A 79 17.30 -1.63 -11.79
N ILE A 80 16.17 -1.95 -11.16
CA ILE A 80 14.89 -1.27 -11.42
C ILE A 80 14.96 0.20 -10.98
N LEU A 81 15.46 0.48 -9.78
CA LEU A 81 15.67 1.84 -9.28
C LEU A 81 16.53 2.67 -10.23
N THR A 82 17.69 2.14 -10.63
CA THR A 82 18.59 2.81 -11.57
C THR A 82 17.93 3.08 -12.92
N TYR A 83 17.09 2.16 -13.40
CA TYR A 83 16.34 2.36 -14.63
C TYR A 83 15.28 3.46 -14.51
N VAL A 84 14.52 3.45 -13.42
CA VAL A 84 13.45 4.42 -13.19
C VAL A 84 14.00 5.85 -13.05
N ASP A 85 15.18 6.03 -12.43
CA ASP A 85 15.90 7.30 -12.36
C ASP A 85 16.26 7.87 -13.76
N GLN A 86 16.31 7.03 -14.80
CA GLN A 86 16.65 7.41 -16.18
C GLN A 86 15.43 7.72 -17.05
N LEU A 87 14.20 7.47 -16.56
CA LEU A 87 12.98 7.73 -17.32
C LEU A 87 12.75 9.22 -17.53
N LYS A 88 12.21 9.58 -18.69
CA LYS A 88 11.99 10.98 -19.08
C LYS A 88 10.96 11.66 -18.20
N SER A 89 9.92 10.93 -17.80
CA SER A 89 8.86 11.46 -16.93
C SER A 89 9.30 11.61 -15.47
N SER A 90 10.51 11.15 -15.11
CA SER A 90 11.12 11.29 -13.77
C SER A 90 10.15 10.97 -12.63
N PRO A 91 9.58 9.74 -12.57
CA PRO A 91 8.53 9.41 -11.61
C PRO A 91 9.01 9.52 -10.15
N ILE A 92 8.06 9.71 -9.25
CA ILE A 92 8.24 9.38 -7.83
C ILE A 92 7.97 7.88 -7.67
N VAL A 93 8.87 7.18 -6.98
CA VAL A 93 8.83 5.72 -6.82
C VAL A 93 8.40 5.36 -5.41
N ILE A 94 7.42 4.48 -5.30
CA ILE A 94 6.91 3.96 -4.02
C ILE A 94 7.24 2.47 -3.94
N PHE A 95 7.86 2.05 -2.85
CA PHE A 95 8.06 0.64 -2.51
C PHE A 95 7.33 0.28 -1.23
N ASP A 96 6.93 -0.99 -1.10
CA ASP A 96 6.54 -1.54 0.19
C ASP A 96 7.74 -1.60 1.14
N GLU A 97 7.48 -1.55 2.45
CA GLU A 97 8.50 -1.58 3.50
C GLU A 97 9.46 -2.78 3.41
N GLY A 98 9.05 -3.89 2.81
CA GLY A 98 9.89 -5.05 2.57
C GLY A 98 11.13 -4.76 1.71
N ALA A 99 11.07 -3.75 0.82
CA ALA A 99 12.21 -3.36 0.00
C ALA A 99 13.38 -2.78 0.83
N LEU A 100 13.11 -2.33 2.07
CA LEU A 100 14.15 -1.85 2.99
C LEU A 100 15.01 -2.99 3.55
N LEU A 101 14.52 -4.23 3.57
CA LEU A 101 15.27 -5.39 4.08
C LEU A 101 16.47 -5.75 3.20
N ASN A 102 16.48 -5.30 1.95
CA ASN A 102 17.48 -5.67 0.96
C ASN A 102 18.72 -4.77 0.96
N ASP A 103 18.82 -3.77 1.83
CA ASP A 103 19.91 -2.77 1.81
C ASP A 103 20.07 -2.06 0.45
N ASN A 104 18.96 -1.84 -0.25
CA ASN A 104 18.95 -1.04 -1.48
C ASN A 104 19.38 0.39 -1.20
N VAL A 105 20.07 1.01 -2.16
CA VAL A 105 20.42 2.43 -2.11
C VAL A 105 19.29 3.23 -2.75
N PHE A 106 18.47 3.85 -1.91
CA PHE A 106 17.34 4.65 -2.36
C PHE A 106 17.72 6.10 -2.63
N ASN A 107 17.26 6.64 -3.74
CA ASN A 107 17.32 8.06 -4.02
C ASN A 107 16.19 8.76 -3.24
N LYS A 108 16.51 9.30 -2.06
CA LYS A 108 15.55 9.92 -1.13
C LYS A 108 14.75 11.10 -1.71
N ASN A 109 15.22 11.71 -2.80
CA ASN A 109 14.51 12.81 -3.45
C ASN A 109 13.31 12.35 -4.27
N ILE A 110 13.31 11.06 -4.66
CA ILE A 110 12.27 10.51 -5.53
C ILE A 110 11.67 9.22 -4.99
N THR A 111 12.23 8.64 -3.93
CA THR A 111 11.74 7.39 -3.33
C THR A 111 10.87 7.69 -2.11
N LEU A 112 9.73 7.00 -2.06
CA LEU A 112 8.83 6.89 -0.91
C LEU A 112 8.76 5.43 -0.47
N VAL A 113 8.50 5.20 0.81
CA VAL A 113 8.18 3.86 1.35
C VAL A 113 6.74 3.84 1.86
N HIS A 114 6.00 2.83 1.42
CA HIS A 114 4.66 2.53 1.88
C HIS A 114 4.70 1.45 2.96
N PHE A 115 4.15 1.79 4.13
CA PHE A 115 4.11 0.92 5.30
C PHE A 115 2.72 0.34 5.51
N THR A 116 2.57 -0.97 5.40
CA THR A 116 1.31 -1.69 5.68
C THR A 116 1.35 -2.40 7.03
N ILE A 117 2.53 -2.75 7.56
CA ILE A 117 2.72 -3.44 8.86
C ILE A 117 3.58 -2.61 9.84
N SER A 118 4.41 -1.67 9.35
CA SER A 118 5.24 -0.75 10.16
C SER A 118 6.46 -1.40 10.87
N THR A 119 6.98 -2.49 10.34
CA THR A 119 8.16 -3.19 10.89
C THR A 119 9.50 -2.50 10.58
N GLN A 120 9.58 -1.72 9.49
CA GLN A 120 10.85 -1.12 9.02
C GLN A 120 10.94 0.40 9.22
N LYS A 121 10.08 1.01 10.06
CA LYS A 121 10.03 2.47 10.26
C LYS A 121 11.37 3.07 10.70
N GLN A 122 12.06 2.42 11.65
CA GLN A 122 13.36 2.89 12.13
C GLN A 122 14.41 2.96 11.01
N LYS A 123 14.44 1.96 10.12
CA LYS A 123 15.37 1.93 8.99
C LYS A 123 15.06 3.02 7.97
N ALA A 124 13.78 3.30 7.71
CA ALA A 124 13.39 4.42 6.86
C ALA A 124 13.76 5.78 7.48
N ASN A 125 13.55 5.97 8.79
CA ASN A 125 13.96 7.18 9.51
C ASN A 125 15.48 7.40 9.45
N GLN A 126 16.27 6.36 9.73
CA GLN A 126 17.74 6.41 9.63
C GLN A 126 18.21 6.80 8.23
N ASN A 127 17.52 6.32 7.20
CA ASN A 127 17.82 6.62 5.81
C ASN A 127 17.18 7.93 5.30
N GLN A 128 16.41 8.63 6.14
CA GLN A 128 15.72 9.88 5.82
C GLN A 128 14.83 9.76 4.58
N ILE A 129 14.10 8.65 4.48
CA ILE A 129 13.18 8.36 3.37
C ILE A 129 11.77 8.79 3.76
N LYS A 130 11.07 9.46 2.84
CA LYS A 130 9.67 9.86 3.03
C LYS A 130 8.72 8.65 3.02
N GLN A 131 7.64 8.76 3.77
CA GLN A 131 6.82 7.60 4.16
C GLN A 131 5.33 7.86 3.92
N ILE A 132 4.63 6.85 3.44
CA ILE A 132 3.18 6.76 3.38
C ILE A 132 2.76 5.62 4.30
N HIS A 133 1.80 5.85 5.19
CA HIS A 133 1.42 4.88 6.22
C HIS A 133 -0.01 4.37 6.05
N SER A 134 -0.14 3.06 6.04
CA SER A 134 -1.40 2.32 5.96
C SER A 134 -1.50 1.24 7.05
N SER A 135 -0.54 1.20 7.98
CA SER A 135 -0.56 0.29 9.12
C SER A 135 -1.69 0.61 10.07
N GLY A 136 -2.43 -0.42 10.47
CA GLY A 136 -3.68 -0.25 11.22
C GLY A 136 -4.86 0.24 10.38
N LEU A 137 -4.67 0.43 9.06
CA LEU A 137 -5.70 0.89 8.11
C LEU A 137 -6.10 -0.19 7.09
N ASP A 138 -5.95 -1.47 7.45
CA ASP A 138 -6.38 -2.60 6.61
C ASP A 138 -7.89 -2.82 6.74
N LEU A 139 -8.63 -2.55 5.67
CA LEU A 139 -10.08 -2.75 5.60
C LEU A 139 -10.46 -4.24 5.53
N GLY A 140 -9.50 -5.13 5.24
CA GLY A 140 -9.69 -6.57 5.11
C GLY A 140 -9.60 -7.36 6.42
N LEU A 141 -9.01 -6.82 7.49
CA LEU A 141 -8.84 -7.53 8.76
C LEU A 141 -10.15 -7.52 9.58
N MET A 142 -11.07 -8.43 9.24
CA MET A 142 -12.39 -8.58 9.87
C MET A 142 -12.56 -9.98 10.49
N HIS A 143 -11.86 -10.26 11.61
CA HIS A 143 -11.93 -11.59 12.25
C HIS A 143 -12.22 -11.58 13.76
N PRO A 144 -13.19 -12.41 14.22
CA PRO A 144 -13.68 -12.43 15.60
C PRO A 144 -12.73 -12.99 16.66
N ASN A 145 -11.54 -13.48 16.30
CA ASN A 145 -10.64 -14.16 17.24
C ASN A 145 -9.25 -13.51 17.36
N GLY A 146 -9.17 -12.18 17.32
CA GLY A 146 -7.88 -11.49 17.47
C GLY A 146 -7.86 -9.99 17.73
N GLY A 147 -9.00 -9.32 17.93
CA GLY A 147 -9.04 -7.96 18.48
C GLY A 147 -9.60 -6.84 17.60
N HIS A 148 -10.28 -7.13 16.49
CA HIS A 148 -10.97 -6.11 15.69
C HIS A 148 -12.47 -6.41 15.58
N HIS A 149 -13.28 -5.37 15.81
CA HIS A 149 -14.74 -5.44 15.85
C HIS A 149 -15.34 -5.94 14.53
N TYR A 150 -16.43 -6.70 14.63
CA TYR A 150 -17.10 -7.31 13.49
C TYR A 150 -17.86 -6.27 12.65
N PHE A 151 -17.49 -6.20 11.36
CA PHE A 151 -18.21 -5.81 10.12
C PHE A 151 -19.10 -4.55 10.08
N TRP A 152 -19.68 -4.07 11.18
CA TRP A 152 -20.61 -2.92 11.20
C TRP A 152 -20.48 -2.06 12.47
N GLN A 153 -19.96 -2.62 13.56
CA GLN A 153 -19.91 -1.95 14.85
C GLN A 153 -18.62 -1.14 14.94
N ASP A 154 -18.73 0.19 14.81
CA ASP A 154 -17.72 1.17 15.26
C ASP A 154 -16.30 1.06 14.65
N THR A 155 -16.11 0.21 13.64
CA THR A 155 -14.80 0.00 12.98
C THR A 155 -14.26 1.27 12.29
N TRP A 156 -15.12 2.22 11.93
CA TRP A 156 -14.69 3.54 11.44
C TRP A 156 -13.96 4.34 12.53
N MET A 157 -14.35 4.23 13.79
CA MET A 157 -13.66 4.87 14.92
C MET A 157 -12.28 4.23 15.13
N ASP A 158 -12.16 2.91 14.99
CA ASP A 158 -10.87 2.24 15.11
C ASP A 158 -9.86 2.76 14.07
N LEU A 159 -10.32 3.03 12.85
CA LEU A 159 -9.52 3.64 11.78
C LEU A 159 -9.25 5.13 12.02
N GLN A 160 -10.25 5.87 12.51
CA GLN A 160 -10.12 7.28 12.88
C GLN A 160 -9.09 7.50 13.99
N ARG A 161 -8.96 6.51 14.89
CA ARG A 161 -8.07 6.54 16.07
C ARG A 161 -6.61 6.23 15.78
N GLN A 162 -6.28 5.78 14.57
CA GLN A 162 -4.91 5.37 14.26
C GLN A 162 -3.94 6.55 14.30
N ASP A 163 -2.87 6.46 15.08
CA ASP A 163 -1.78 7.42 15.00
C ASP A 163 -0.85 7.05 13.84
N ILE A 164 -1.09 7.67 12.69
CA ILE A 164 -0.36 7.43 11.45
C ILE A 164 1.10 7.88 11.56
N GLN A 165 1.41 8.82 12.45
CA GLN A 165 2.77 9.32 12.67
C GLN A 165 3.56 8.49 13.69
N GLN A 166 2.90 7.59 14.42
CA GLN A 166 3.52 6.83 15.51
C GLN A 166 4.81 6.13 15.05
N GLY A 167 5.94 6.50 15.64
CA GLY A 167 7.25 5.92 15.35
C GLY A 167 7.93 6.41 14.05
N SER A 168 7.32 7.34 13.31
CA SER A 168 7.98 8.10 12.24
C SER A 168 8.52 9.42 12.78
N GLU A 169 9.56 9.97 12.15
CA GLU A 169 9.88 11.40 12.30
C GLU A 169 8.79 12.23 11.60
N ASN A 170 8.28 13.28 12.26
CA ASN A 170 7.09 14.02 11.81
C ASN A 170 7.25 14.67 10.41
N ASN A 171 8.49 14.94 9.97
CA ASN A 171 8.77 15.52 8.65
C ASN A 171 8.91 14.48 7.52
N LEU A 172 8.98 13.18 7.85
CA LEU A 172 9.12 12.10 6.87
C LEU A 172 7.77 11.49 6.47
N THR A 173 6.79 11.47 7.38
CA THR A 173 5.42 11.05 7.04
C THR A 173 4.76 12.11 6.17
N ILE A 174 4.36 11.74 4.95
CA ILE A 174 3.68 12.65 4.00
C ILE A 174 2.19 12.34 3.83
N GLY A 175 1.69 11.28 4.47
CA GLY A 175 0.29 10.88 4.41
C GLY A 175 0.11 9.39 4.64
N GLY A 176 -1.05 8.89 4.22
CA GLY A 176 -1.46 7.52 4.44
C GLY A 176 -2.74 7.19 3.71
N GLY A 177 -3.22 5.97 3.89
CA GLY A 177 -4.50 5.56 3.31
C GLY A 177 -4.96 4.21 3.83
N CYS A 178 -6.26 3.97 3.70
CA CYS A 178 -6.77 2.62 3.85
C CYS A 178 -6.35 1.76 2.66
N PHE A 179 -6.09 0.48 2.91
CA PHE A 179 -5.93 -0.52 1.86
C PHE A 179 -6.89 -1.68 2.08
N GLN A 180 -7.23 -2.36 1.00
CA GLN A 180 -8.06 -3.56 1.03
C GLN A 180 -7.48 -4.57 0.05
N THR A 181 -7.23 -5.78 0.52
CA THR A 181 -6.82 -6.87 -0.38
C THR A 181 -8.05 -7.59 -0.93
N SER A 182 -7.95 -8.08 -2.17
CA SER A 182 -9.02 -8.82 -2.84
C SER A 182 -9.29 -10.20 -2.23
N ASN A 183 -8.57 -10.60 -1.17
CA ASN A 183 -8.86 -11.83 -0.43
C ASN A 183 -10.20 -11.73 0.32
N ASN A 184 -10.61 -10.51 0.69
CA ASN A 184 -11.72 -10.28 1.61
C ASN A 184 -12.88 -9.51 0.96
N CYS A 185 -12.79 -9.17 -0.33
CA CYS A 185 -13.87 -8.53 -1.06
C CYS A 185 -13.82 -8.92 -2.54
N TYR A 186 -14.96 -8.86 -3.22
CA TYR A 186 -15.04 -9.03 -4.67
C TYR A 186 -15.96 -7.97 -5.25
N ALA A 187 -15.64 -7.42 -6.43
CA ALA A 187 -16.44 -6.49 -7.24
C ALA A 187 -17.46 -5.65 -6.43
N GLN A 188 -18.66 -6.20 -6.26
CA GLN A 188 -19.80 -5.55 -5.63
C GLN A 188 -19.64 -5.32 -4.13
N SER A 189 -18.85 -6.12 -3.41
CA SER A 189 -18.68 -6.08 -1.95
C SER A 189 -17.56 -5.14 -1.50
N CYS A 190 -16.63 -4.76 -2.40
CA CYS A 190 -15.47 -3.97 -2.00
C CYS A 190 -15.86 -2.55 -1.56
N GLU A 191 -16.89 -1.96 -2.17
CA GLU A 191 -17.40 -0.64 -1.81
C GLU A 191 -18.07 -0.64 -0.44
N GLN A 192 -19.01 -1.56 -0.15
CA GLN A 192 -19.65 -1.60 1.18
C GLN A 192 -18.69 -2.08 2.26
N HIS A 193 -17.60 -2.77 1.89
CA HIS A 193 -16.51 -3.01 2.82
C HIS A 193 -15.74 -1.72 3.07
N ALA A 194 -15.37 -0.96 2.04
CA ALA A 194 -14.54 0.22 2.24
C ALA A 194 -15.30 1.37 2.91
N PHE A 195 -16.54 1.62 2.48
CA PHE A 195 -17.36 2.71 2.94
C PHE A 195 -18.47 2.20 3.86
N ASP A 196 -18.71 2.87 4.98
CA ASP A 196 -18.24 4.21 5.33
C ASP A 196 -16.91 4.23 6.14
N ARG A 197 -16.37 3.07 6.50
CA ARG A 197 -15.20 2.90 7.39
C ARG A 197 -13.99 3.76 7.02
N ALA A 198 -13.64 3.81 5.74
CA ALA A 198 -12.51 4.60 5.24
C ALA A 198 -12.64 6.11 5.51
N LEU A 199 -13.86 6.61 5.78
CA LEU A 199 -14.10 8.00 6.15
C LEU A 199 -13.45 8.35 7.51
N GLY A 200 -13.41 7.39 8.45
CA GLY A 200 -12.72 7.59 9.72
C GLY A 200 -11.23 7.87 9.52
N ALA A 201 -10.56 7.05 8.71
CA ALA A 201 -9.16 7.27 8.33
C ALA A 201 -8.98 8.58 7.54
N GLY A 202 -9.88 8.85 6.59
CA GLY A 202 -9.85 10.06 5.75
C GLY A 202 -9.94 11.35 6.57
N GLU A 203 -10.82 11.38 7.58
CA GLU A 203 -10.92 12.51 8.48
C GLU A 203 -9.64 12.72 9.28
N ASN A 204 -9.09 11.67 9.87
CA ASN A 204 -7.85 11.74 10.62
C ASN A 204 -6.69 12.27 9.75
N LEU A 205 -6.54 11.74 8.53
CA LEU A 205 -5.56 12.20 7.55
C LEU A 205 -5.75 13.66 7.13
N TRP A 206 -6.99 14.15 7.14
CA TRP A 206 -7.32 15.52 6.74
C TRP A 206 -7.16 16.54 7.87
N THR A 207 -7.68 16.25 9.07
CA THR A 207 -7.72 17.21 10.18
C THR A 207 -6.52 17.11 11.10
N GLY A 208 -5.80 15.98 11.10
CA GLY A 208 -4.68 15.70 11.99
C GLY A 208 -5.02 15.76 13.48
N THR A 209 -6.31 15.83 13.83
CA THR A 209 -6.77 16.02 15.21
C THR A 209 -7.67 14.90 15.67
N VAL A 210 -7.24 14.31 16.78
CA VAL A 210 -7.88 13.24 17.52
C VAL A 210 -9.15 13.72 18.27
N SER A 211 -9.34 15.04 18.41
CA SER A 211 -10.27 15.62 19.38
C SER A 211 -11.73 15.74 18.93
N ALA A 212 -12.07 15.41 17.68
CA ALA A 212 -13.45 15.45 17.15
C ALA A 212 -14.07 14.05 16.95
N TRP A 213 -13.50 13.02 17.59
CA TRP A 213 -13.92 11.64 17.44
C TRP A 213 -15.28 11.37 18.08
N GLY A 214 -16.05 10.47 17.46
CA GLY A 214 -17.25 9.87 18.07
C GLY A 214 -18.59 10.56 17.80
N ASP A 215 -18.67 11.53 16.89
CA ASP A 215 -19.96 12.00 16.36
C ASP A 215 -20.47 11.02 15.28
N SER A 216 -21.11 9.93 15.72
CA SER A 216 -21.69 8.91 14.82
C SER A 216 -22.79 9.49 13.93
N THR A 217 -23.48 10.55 14.36
CA THR A 217 -24.54 11.20 13.57
C THR A 217 -23.97 11.81 12.29
N ARG A 218 -22.81 12.46 12.38
CA ARG A 218 -22.14 13.04 11.21
C ARG A 218 -21.64 11.99 10.23
N MET A 219 -21.11 10.86 10.71
CA MET A 219 -20.73 9.74 9.84
C MET A 219 -21.94 9.11 9.17
N GLN A 220 -23.02 8.90 9.91
CA GLN A 220 -24.27 8.37 9.35
C GLN A 220 -24.84 9.28 8.25
N GLN A 221 -24.88 10.59 8.48
CA GLN A 221 -25.33 11.54 7.47
C GLN A 221 -24.42 11.53 6.22
N LEU A 222 -23.11 11.34 6.38
CA LEU A 222 -22.19 11.25 5.25
C LEU A 222 -22.35 9.94 4.49
N GLY A 223 -22.46 8.80 5.19
CA GLY A 223 -22.78 7.51 4.58
C GLY A 223 -24.07 7.58 3.77
N CYS A 224 -25.13 8.18 4.31
CA CYS A 224 -26.38 8.37 3.58
C CYS A 224 -26.27 9.28 2.35
N ARG A 225 -25.42 10.32 2.41
CA ARG A 225 -25.15 11.14 1.21
C ARG A 225 -24.41 10.34 0.14
N MET A 226 -23.50 9.45 0.52
CA MET A 226 -22.77 8.58 -0.40
C MET A 226 -23.70 7.55 -1.04
N ASP A 227 -24.57 6.92 -0.25
CA ASP A 227 -25.59 5.99 -0.75
C ASP A 227 -26.56 6.67 -1.73
N HIS A 228 -27.07 7.86 -1.40
CA HIS A 228 -27.87 8.67 -2.32
C HIS A 228 -27.11 9.12 -3.58
N ALA A 229 -25.77 9.14 -3.54
CA ALA A 229 -24.91 9.41 -4.70
C ALA A 229 -24.57 8.13 -5.50
N GLY A 230 -25.08 6.97 -5.10
CA GLY A 230 -24.87 5.68 -5.77
C GLY A 230 -23.58 4.96 -5.36
N ILE A 231 -22.96 5.33 -4.24
CA ILE A 231 -21.79 4.63 -3.70
C ILE A 231 -22.28 3.59 -2.69
N GLY A 232 -21.92 2.32 -2.88
CA GLY A 232 -22.32 1.27 -1.94
C GLY A 232 -21.72 1.50 -0.56
N THR A 233 -22.54 1.78 0.44
CA THR A 233 -22.11 1.90 1.85
C THR A 233 -22.61 0.73 2.68
N GLY A 234 -21.79 0.27 3.63
CA GLY A 234 -22.21 -0.63 4.70
C GLY A 234 -23.09 0.08 5.75
N PRO A 235 -23.89 -0.67 6.52
CA PRO A 235 -24.65 -0.10 7.64
C PRO A 235 -23.72 0.29 8.79
N LEU A 236 -23.91 1.49 9.33
CA LEU A 236 -23.18 2.03 10.49
C LEU A 236 -23.76 1.60 11.84
N GLU A 237 -25.09 1.60 11.94
CA GLU A 237 -25.81 1.26 13.16
C GLU A 237 -27.04 0.40 12.81
N ILE A 238 -27.48 -0.42 13.77
CA ILE A 238 -28.67 -1.27 13.60
C ILE A 238 -29.91 -0.37 13.51
N GLY A 239 -30.65 -0.48 12.42
CA GLY A 239 -32.03 -0.01 12.36
C GLY A 239 -32.24 1.49 12.15
N GLN A 240 -31.28 2.22 11.58
CA GLN A 240 -31.55 3.57 11.13
C GLN A 240 -31.37 3.68 9.61
N PRO A 241 -32.46 3.54 8.82
CA PRO A 241 -32.37 3.80 7.39
C PRO A 241 -32.00 5.27 7.16
N CYS A 242 -31.39 5.55 6.00
CA CYS A 242 -31.14 6.92 5.61
C CYS A 242 -32.46 7.70 5.53
N LEU A 243 -32.45 8.99 5.91
CA LEU A 243 -33.63 9.84 5.85
C LEU A 243 -34.22 9.79 4.43
N GLY A 244 -35.42 9.21 4.29
CA GLY A 244 -36.10 9.01 3.01
C GLY A 244 -36.15 7.55 2.50
N GLN A 245 -35.40 6.63 3.11
CA GLN A 245 -35.52 5.20 2.83
C GLN A 245 -36.61 4.57 3.71
N VAL A 246 -37.65 4.05 3.08
CA VAL A 246 -38.74 3.34 3.77
C VAL A 246 -38.27 1.93 4.09
N ARG A 247 -38.56 1.45 5.30
CA ARG A 247 -38.41 0.02 5.63
C ARG A 247 -39.57 -0.73 4.98
N ASP A 248 -39.27 -1.59 4.02
CA ASP A 248 -40.20 -2.65 3.61
C ASP A 248 -40.24 -3.77 4.66
#